data_AF-A0A7X2BN53-F1
#
_entry.id   AF-A0A7X2BN53-F1
#
_cell.length_a   1.000
_cell.length_b   1.000
_cell.length_c   1.000
_cell.angle_alpha   90.00
_cell.angle_beta   90.00
_cell.angle_gamma   90.00
#
_symmetry.space_group_name_H-M   'P 1'
#
loop_
_entity.id
_entity.type
_entity.pdbx_description
1 polymer ?
#
loop_
_entity_poly.entity_id
_entity_poly.type
_entity_poly.pdbx_seq_one_letter_code
_entity_poly.pdbx_strand_id
1 'polypeptide(L)'
;MKGPKNPTQCLNSMVQKNAETPDKSACPTCEEEMFFALKDAHHEFSLPLTTLLQCLQLAEHHGGVPTLPVEWWVQLHQRYELKLRI
;
A
#
# COMPACT_ATOMS: atom_id res chain seq x y z
N MET A 1 14.87 26.97 4.22
CA MET A 1 15.09 25.79 3.35
C MET A 1 14.48 24.58 4.04
N LYS A 2 13.34 24.06 3.57
CA LYS A 2 12.74 22.84 4.15
C LYS A 2 13.51 21.64 3.58
N GLY A 3 14.09 20.83 4.47
CA GLY A 3 14.84 19.63 4.09
C GLY A 3 13.95 18.58 3.40
N PRO A 4 14.55 17.53 2.83
CA PRO A 4 13.81 16.48 2.14
C PRO A 4 12.79 15.85 3.10
N LYS A 5 11.52 15.84 2.70
CA LYS A 5 10.45 15.21 3.49
C LYS A 5 10.68 13.69 3.47
N ASN A 6 10.73 13.09 4.66
CA ASN A 6 10.85 11.64 4.84
C ASN A 6 9.59 10.93 4.27
N PRO A 7 9.69 9.75 3.63
CA PRO A 7 8.53 9.01 3.08
C PRO A 7 7.37 8.83 4.06
N THR A 8 7.64 8.68 5.36
CA THR A 8 6.61 8.63 6.42
C THR A 8 5.82 9.93 6.58
N GLN A 9 6.40 11.08 6.23
CA GLN A 9 5.71 12.38 6.26
C GLN A 9 4.75 12.55 5.07
N CYS A 10 4.96 11.84 3.96
CA CYS A 10 4.01 11.84 2.84
C CYS A 10 2.77 11.00 3.16
N LEU A 11 2.95 9.88 3.86
CA LEU A 11 1.86 8.95 4.22
C LEU A 11 0.83 9.57 5.17
N ASN A 12 1.31 10.27 6.21
CA ASN A 12 0.42 10.96 7.15
C ASN A 12 -0.29 12.17 6.53
N SER A 13 0.22 12.70 5.41
CA SER A 13 -0.39 13.86 4.74
C SER A 13 -1.55 13.48 3.82
N MET A 14 -1.70 12.20 3.44
CA MET A 14 -2.82 11.71 2.63
C MET A 14 -4.08 11.41 3.46
N VAL A 15 -3.93 11.18 4.76
CA VAL A 15 -5.05 10.94 5.69
C VAL A 15 -5.89 12.20 5.94
N GLN A 16 -5.37 13.41 5.65
CA GLN A 16 -6.04 14.67 6.02
C GLN A 16 -6.69 15.47 4.89
N LYS A 17 -6.86 14.97 3.65
CA LYS A 17 -7.51 15.77 2.60
C LYS A 17 -8.48 14.99 1.72
N ASN A 18 -9.68 14.77 2.24
CA ASN A 18 -10.87 14.73 1.39
C ASN A 18 -11.27 16.18 1.07
N ALA A 19 -11.05 16.62 -0.18
CA ALA A 19 -11.88 17.60 -0.94
C ALA A 19 -11.12 18.43 -2.01
N GLU A 20 -9.84 18.18 -2.30
CA GLU A 20 -9.18 18.86 -3.42
C GLU A 20 -8.36 17.81 -4.19
N THR A 21 -8.63 17.70 -5.49
CA THR A 21 -7.87 16.84 -6.40
C THR A 21 -6.38 17.03 -6.13
N PRO A 22 -5.63 15.98 -5.74
CA PRO A 22 -4.24 16.13 -5.41
C PRO A 22 -3.53 16.65 -6.65
N ASP A 23 -2.97 17.84 -6.52
CA ASP A 23 -2.05 18.41 -7.50
C ASP A 23 -0.98 17.34 -7.76
N LYS A 24 -1.05 16.73 -8.95
CA LYS A 24 -0.18 15.62 -9.38
C LYS A 24 1.30 16.00 -9.45
N SER A 25 1.70 17.22 -9.08
CA SER A 25 3.08 17.70 -9.24
C SER A 25 4.00 17.44 -8.05
N ALA A 26 3.55 16.79 -6.96
CA ALA A 26 4.33 16.71 -5.72
C ALA A 26 4.94 15.35 -5.35
N CYS A 27 5.00 14.35 -6.26
CA CYS A 27 5.76 13.13 -5.98
C CYS A 27 6.20 12.39 -7.26
N PRO A 28 7.41 12.65 -7.79
CA PRO A 28 7.94 11.95 -8.96
C PRO A 28 8.32 10.47 -8.70
N THR A 29 8.16 9.98 -7.46
CA THR A 29 8.59 8.63 -7.02
C THR A 29 7.46 7.83 -6.37
N CYS A 30 6.21 8.34 -6.41
CA CYS A 30 5.07 7.63 -5.87
C CYS A 30 4.58 6.63 -6.92
N GLU A 31 5.25 5.47 -6.97
CA GLU A 31 4.95 4.37 -7.89
C GLU A 31 3.64 3.65 -7.55
N GLU A 32 3.07 3.90 -6.37
CA GLU A 32 1.81 3.31 -5.94
C GLU A 32 0.59 4.18 -6.27
N GLU A 33 -0.23 3.64 -7.16
CA GLU A 33 -1.45 4.30 -7.64
C GLU A 33 -2.64 4.16 -6.68
N MET A 34 -2.58 3.24 -5.71
CA MET A 34 -3.72 2.94 -4.82
C MET A 34 -3.32 2.74 -3.35
N PHE A 35 -4.00 3.51 -2.49
CA PHE A 35 -3.91 3.43 -1.04
C PHE A 35 -5.29 3.14 -0.45
N PHE A 36 -5.30 2.42 0.67
CA PHE A 36 -6.49 2.10 1.45
C PHE A 36 -6.40 2.82 2.77
N ALA A 37 -7.43 3.60 3.12
CA ALA A 37 -7.55 4.18 4.45
C ALA A 37 -8.22 3.17 5.39
N LEU A 38 -7.56 2.84 6.49
CA LEU A 38 -8.03 1.95 7.54
C LEU A 38 -8.20 2.73 8.83
N LYS A 39 -9.24 2.40 9.58
CA LYS A 39 -9.56 3.05 10.84
C LYS A 39 -10.12 2.06 11.85
N ASP A 40 -9.61 2.10 13.07
CA ASP A 40 -10.19 1.48 14.25
C ASP A 40 -10.65 2.55 15.26
N ALA A 41 -11.00 2.16 16.48
CA ALA A 41 -11.46 3.10 17.51
C ALA A 41 -10.38 4.10 17.99
N HIS A 42 -9.10 3.80 17.76
CA HIS A 42 -7.93 4.52 18.30
C HIS A 42 -6.95 4.99 17.23
N HIS A 43 -6.94 4.38 16.04
CA HIS A 43 -5.97 4.61 14.99
C HIS A 43 -6.63 4.83 13.64
N GLU A 44 -6.04 5.72 12.86
CA GLU A 44 -6.38 5.96 11.45
C GLU A 44 -5.06 6.00 10.67
N PHE A 45 -4.93 5.13 9.68
CA PHE A 45 -3.72 5.02 8.87
C PHE A 45 -4.05 4.54 7.46
N SER A 46 -3.15 4.78 6.52
CA SER A 46 -3.29 4.30 5.14
C SER A 46 -2.25 3.23 4.84
N LEU A 47 -2.68 2.16 4.16
CA LEU A 47 -1.79 1.14 3.63
C LEU A 47 -1.80 1.17 2.10
N PRO A 48 -0.65 1.01 1.45
CA PRO A 48 -0.64 0.81 0.02
C PRO A 48 -1.14 -0.58 -0.37
N LEU A 49 -1.63 -0.72 -1.61
CA LEU A 49 -2.10 -2.00 -2.13
C LEU A 49 -1.05 -3.12 -1.98
N THR A 50 0.23 -2.85 -2.27
CA THR A 50 1.28 -3.88 -2.21
C THR A 50 1.38 -4.49 -0.82
N THR A 51 1.27 -3.68 0.24
CA THR A 51 1.30 -4.16 1.63
C THR A 51 0.10 -5.06 1.91
N LEU A 52 -1.08 -4.71 1.44
CA LEU A 52 -2.26 -5.57 1.60
C LEU A 52 -2.13 -6.90 0.84
N LEU A 53 -1.58 -6.89 -0.37
CA LEU A 53 -1.31 -8.11 -1.14
C LEU A 53 -0.27 -9.00 -0.44
N GLN A 54 0.75 -8.41 0.17
CA GLN A 54 1.73 -9.13 0.98
C GLN A 54 1.10 -9.75 2.23
N CYS A 55 0.23 -9.01 2.93
CA CYS A 55 -0.52 -9.53 4.06
C CYS A 55 -1.42 -10.71 3.65
N LEU A 56 -2.07 -10.63 2.48
CA LEU A 56 -2.89 -11.73 1.94
C LEU A 56 -2.06 -12.98 1.66
N GLN A 57 -0.88 -12.83 1.04
CA GLN A 57 0.02 -13.95 0.75
C GLN A 57 0.51 -14.63 2.04
N LEU A 58 0.81 -13.83 3.07
CA LEU A 58 1.18 -14.36 4.39
C LEU A 58 0.00 -15.11 5.04
N ALA A 59 -1.21 -14.55 4.95
CA ALA A 59 -2.40 -15.20 5.48
C ALA A 59 -2.64 -16.56 4.81
N GLU A 60 -2.42 -16.68 3.50
CA GLU A 60 -2.53 -17.96 2.79
C GLU A 60 -1.47 -18.95 3.28
N HIS A 61 -0.22 -18.52 3.39
CA HIS A 61 0.89 -19.36 3.87
C HIS A 61 0.63 -19.93 5.28
N HIS A 62 -0.01 -19.17 6.15
CA HIS A 62 -0.39 -19.61 7.50
C HIS A 62 -1.76 -20.28 7.59
N GLY A 63 -2.46 -20.50 6.47
CA GLY A 63 -3.78 -21.13 6.44
C GLY A 63 -4.92 -20.25 6.99
N GLY A 64 -4.69 -18.94 7.14
CA GLY A 64 -5.72 -17.96 7.51
C GLY A 64 -6.71 -17.64 6.39
N VAL A 65 -6.34 -17.91 5.13
CA VAL A 65 -7.23 -17.90 3.97
C VAL A 65 -7.05 -19.19 3.15
N PRO A 66 -8.04 -19.60 2.33
CA PRO A 66 -7.88 -20.72 1.41
C PRO A 66 -6.74 -20.49 0.42
N THR A 67 -6.17 -21.58 -0.10
CA THR A 67 -5.17 -21.53 -1.17
C THR A 67 -5.76 -20.85 -2.41
N LEU A 68 -5.07 -19.82 -2.89
CA LEU A 68 -5.42 -19.09 -4.09
C LEU A 68 -4.69 -19.69 -5.31
N PRO A 69 -5.23 -19.54 -6.53
CA PRO A 69 -4.58 -20.06 -7.72
C PRO A 69 -3.17 -19.47 -7.91
N VAL A 70 -2.17 -20.33 -8.17
CA VAL A 70 -0.77 -19.90 -8.39
C VAL A 70 -0.66 -18.86 -9.50
N GLU A 71 -1.42 -19.02 -10.59
CA GLU A 71 -1.45 -18.06 -11.71
C GLU A 71 -1.87 -16.65 -11.27
N TRP A 72 -2.76 -16.54 -10.28
CA TRP A 72 -3.18 -15.26 -9.74
C TRP A 72 -2.02 -14.54 -9.06
N TRP A 73 -1.24 -15.27 -8.25
CA TRP A 73 -0.02 -14.72 -7.66
C TRP A 73 1.01 -14.35 -8.72
N VAL A 74 1.23 -15.17 -9.74
CA VAL A 74 2.17 -14.86 -10.82
C VAL A 74 1.82 -13.52 -11.47
N GLN A 75 0.55 -13.30 -11.80
CA GLN A 75 0.08 -12.04 -12.39
C GLN A 75 0.30 -10.84 -11.45
N LEU A 76 0.06 -11.01 -10.16
CA LEU A 76 0.31 -9.95 -9.18
C LEU A 76 1.79 -9.63 -9.00
N HIS A 77 2.67 -10.63 -8.96
CA HIS A 77 4.12 -10.42 -8.85
C HIS A 77 4.66 -9.71 -10.08
N GLN A 78 4.16 -10.03 -11.28
CA GLN A 78 4.53 -9.33 -12.51
C GLN A 78 4.05 -7.86 -12.52
N ARG A 79 2.87 -7.59 -11.97
CA ARG A 79 2.29 -6.25 -11.99
C ARG A 79 2.81 -5.33 -10.89
N TYR A 80 3.08 -5.86 -9.70
CA TYR A 80 3.36 -5.07 -8.50
C TYR A 80 4.75 -5.35 -7.90
N GLU A 81 5.59 -6.13 -8.59
CA GLU A 81 6.95 -6.49 -8.15
C GLU A 81 7.02 -6.93 -6.68
N LEU A 82 6.06 -7.76 -6.25
CA LEU A 82 5.94 -8.16 -4.84
C LEU A 82 7.23 -8.86 -4.36
N LYS A 83 7.94 -8.22 -3.44
CA LYS A 83 9.20 -8.72 -2.85
C LYS A 83 8.96 -9.62 -1.64
N LEU A 84 8.21 -10.71 -1.80
CA LEU A 84 8.12 -11.69 -0.73
C LEU A 84 9.08 -12.85 -1.00
N ARG A 85 10.13 -12.92 -0.17
CA ARG A 85 10.88 -14.16 0.05
C ARG A 85 10.25 -14.83 1.26
N ILE A 86 9.51 -15.90 1.03
CA ILE A 86 8.98 -16.79 2.06
C ILE A 86 10.02 -17.88 2.30
#